data_AF-A0A6M1KTI2-F1
#
_entry.id   AF-A0A6M1KTI2-F1
#
_cell.length_a   1.000
_cell.length_b   1.000
_cell.length_c   1.000
_cell.angle_alpha   90.00
_cell.angle_beta   90.00
_cell.angle_gamma   90.00
#
_symmetry.space_group_name_H-M   'P 1'
#
loop_
_entity.id
_entity.type
_entity.pdbx_description
1 polymer ?
#
loop_
_entity_poly.entity_id
_entity_poly.type
_entity_poly.pdbx_seq_one_letter_code
_entity_poly.pdbx_strand_id
1 'polypeptide(L)'
;MTMFRMGEAAELLGVSADTVRRWVDAGRLAAGRDEQGHRVIDGVALAAFVRTQAGDPDDRADESSARNRLRGIVTAVRKDAVMAQVDIQAGPFRVVSLMSREAVDDLGLSVGSVAIAVIKSTTVVVERPPTGAGRSNGS
;
A
#
# COMPACT_ATOMS: atom_id res chain seq x y z
N MET A 1 4.28 31.68 -11.13
CA MET A 1 3.85 30.54 -10.29
C MET A 1 4.37 29.28 -10.95
N THR A 2 4.95 28.35 -10.17
CA THR A 2 5.45 27.09 -10.72
C THR A 2 4.27 26.16 -10.96
N MET A 3 4.13 25.70 -12.20
CA MET A 3 3.10 24.75 -12.60
C MET A 3 3.75 23.38 -12.80
N PHE A 4 3.12 22.34 -12.28
CA PHE A 4 3.56 20.96 -12.45
C PHE A 4 2.58 20.22 -13.34
N ARG A 5 3.10 19.46 -14.31
CA ARG A 5 2.29 18.44 -14.96
C ARG A 5 1.97 17.33 -13.96
N MET A 6 0.91 16.58 -14.23
CA MET A 6 0.49 15.46 -13.38
C MET A 6 1.64 14.46 -13.11
N GLY A 7 2.47 14.18 -14.12
CA GLY A 7 3.64 13.30 -13.98
C GLY A 7 4.73 13.88 -13.07
N GLU A 8 5.06 15.16 -13.22
CA GLU A 8 6.06 15.84 -12.39
C GLU A 8 5.60 15.94 -10.93
N ALA A 9 4.32 16.25 -10.70
CA ALA A 9 3.72 16.22 -9.39
C ALA A 9 3.77 14.81 -8.77
N ALA A 10 3.52 13.77 -9.56
CA ALA A 10 3.58 12.38 -9.09
C ALA A 10 5.00 11.96 -8.67
N GLU A 11 6.01 12.33 -9.45
CA GLU A 11 7.42 12.08 -9.13
C GLU A 11 7.85 12.81 -7.86
N LEU A 12 7.49 14.09 -7.71
CA LEU A 12 7.79 14.87 -6.50
C LEU A 12 7.14 14.29 -5.24
N LEU A 13 6.00 13.63 -5.37
CA LEU A 13 5.22 13.07 -4.26
C LEU A 13 5.45 11.57 -4.04
N GLY A 14 6.21 10.89 -4.90
CA GLY A 14 6.43 9.44 -4.81
C GLY A 14 5.17 8.60 -5.01
N VAL A 15 4.22 9.06 -5.84
CA VAL A 15 2.97 8.37 -6.18
C VAL A 15 2.83 8.16 -7.70
N SER A 16 1.79 7.46 -8.15
CA SER A 16 1.51 7.31 -9.59
C SER A 16 0.81 8.55 -10.15
N ALA A 17 1.01 8.84 -11.44
CA ALA A 17 0.30 9.92 -12.13
C ALA A 17 -1.23 9.72 -12.14
N ASP A 18 -1.69 8.46 -12.11
CA ASP A 18 -3.11 8.13 -11.99
C ASP A 18 -3.66 8.48 -10.59
N THR A 19 -2.87 8.30 -9.52
CA THR A 19 -3.24 8.74 -8.17
C THR A 19 -3.45 10.26 -8.13
N VAL A 20 -2.52 11.03 -8.72
CA VAL A 20 -2.63 12.49 -8.81
C VAL A 20 -3.85 12.90 -9.62
N ARG A 21 -4.11 12.22 -10.76
CA ARG A 21 -5.30 12.46 -11.59
C ARG A 21 -6.58 12.21 -10.81
N ARG A 22 -6.64 11.15 -10.01
CA ARG A 22 -7.81 10.84 -9.17
C ARG A 22 -8.07 11.88 -8.10
N TRP A 23 -7.04 12.42 -7.44
CA TRP A 23 -7.24 13.51 -6.49
C TRP A 23 -7.81 14.75 -7.15
N VAL A 24 -7.41 15.03 -8.38
CA VAL A 24 -7.94 16.13 -9.18
C VAL A 24 -9.39 15.87 -9.60
N ASP A 25 -9.70 14.67 -10.07
CA ASP A 25 -11.05 14.29 -10.50
C ASP A 25 -12.03 14.21 -9.32
N ALA A 26 -11.54 13.84 -8.14
CA ALA A 26 -12.30 13.86 -6.89
C ALA A 26 -12.44 15.28 -6.29
N GLY A 27 -11.88 16.32 -6.94
CA GLY A 27 -11.91 17.70 -6.46
C GLY A 27 -11.05 17.97 -5.23
N ARG A 28 -10.22 17.00 -4.81
CA ARG A 28 -9.33 17.09 -3.65
C ARG A 28 -8.09 17.93 -3.92
N LEU A 29 -7.61 17.94 -5.17
CA LEU A 29 -6.47 18.73 -5.63
C LEU A 29 -6.90 19.62 -6.79
N ALA A 30 -6.73 20.93 -6.66
CA ALA A 30 -7.07 21.87 -7.73
C ALA A 30 -6.06 21.76 -8.89
N ALA A 31 -6.58 21.56 -10.10
CA ALA A 31 -5.78 21.61 -11.33
C ALA A 31 -6.42 22.56 -12.33
N GLY A 32 -5.58 23.37 -12.99
CA GLY A 32 -5.94 24.21 -14.12
C GLY A 32 -5.62 23.53 -15.45
N ARG A 33 -5.86 24.28 -16.53
CA ARG A 33 -5.30 23.95 -17.86
C ARG A 33 -4.29 25.02 -18.23
N ASP A 34 -3.17 24.62 -18.83
CA ASP A 34 -2.23 25.55 -19.43
C ASP A 34 -2.77 26.12 -20.76
N GLU A 35 -2.04 27.05 -21.37
CA GLU A 35 -2.37 27.66 -22.66
C GLU A 35 -2.45 26.65 -23.82
N GLN A 36 -1.88 25.46 -23.63
CA GLN A 36 -1.86 24.35 -24.59
C GLN A 36 -2.95 23.31 -24.28
N GLY A 37 -3.78 23.54 -23.26
CA GLY A 37 -4.88 22.68 -22.85
C GLY A 37 -4.48 21.49 -21.97
N HIS A 38 -3.22 21.36 -21.57
CA HIS A 38 -2.77 20.31 -20.67
C HIS A 38 -3.16 20.59 -19.23
N ARG A 39 -3.53 19.54 -18.49
CA ARG A 39 -3.81 19.65 -17.06
C ARG A 39 -2.53 19.93 -16.27
N VAL A 40 -2.52 21.02 -15.52
CA VAL A 40 -1.40 21.46 -14.69
C VAL A 40 -1.87 21.80 -13.28
N ILE A 41 -1.01 21.55 -12.30
CA ILE A 41 -1.26 21.80 -10.89
C ILE A 41 -0.37 22.95 -10.44
N ASP A 42 -0.97 23.92 -9.77
CA ASP A 42 -0.20 25.00 -9.15
C ASP A 42 0.62 24.48 -7.97
N GLY A 43 1.90 24.83 -7.91
CA GLY A 43 2.81 24.36 -6.87
C GLY A 43 2.42 24.77 -5.45
N VAL A 44 1.75 25.91 -5.26
CA VAL A 44 1.24 26.35 -3.96
C VAL A 44 0.05 25.48 -3.55
N ALA A 45 -0.85 25.18 -4.48
CA ALA A 45 -1.96 24.26 -4.25
C ALA A 45 -1.48 22.84 -3.94
N LEU A 46 -0.48 22.34 -4.68
CA LEU A 46 0.15 21.04 -4.44
C LEU A 46 0.79 20.98 -3.05
N ALA A 47 1.58 21.98 -2.67
CA ALA A 47 2.21 22.04 -1.36
C ALA A 47 1.20 22.16 -0.22
N ALA A 48 0.11 22.91 -0.41
CA ALA A 48 -0.98 23.00 0.56
C ALA A 48 -1.70 21.66 0.74
N PHE A 49 -2.02 20.99 -0.37
CA PHE A 49 -2.67 19.69 -0.39
C PHE A 49 -1.85 18.61 0.35
N VAL A 50 -0.53 18.58 0.14
CA VAL A 50 0.37 17.64 0.82
C VAL A 50 0.43 17.90 2.32
N ARG A 51 0.47 19.17 2.76
CA ARG A 51 0.44 19.51 4.18
C ARG A 51 -0.87 19.09 4.85
N THR A 52 -1.99 19.15 4.13
CA THR A 52 -3.29 18.68 4.64
C THR A 52 -3.43 17.15 4.64
N GLN A 53 -2.78 16.45 3.70
CA GLN A 53 -2.77 14.98 3.62
C GLN A 53 -1.77 14.30 4.55
N ALA A 54 -0.77 15.03 5.07
CA ALA A 54 0.23 14.48 6.01
C ALA A 54 -0.37 13.98 7.35
N GLY A 55 -1.69 14.13 7.55
CA GLY A 55 -2.44 13.59 8.68
C GLY A 55 -3.26 12.33 8.40
N ASP A 56 -3.27 11.78 7.18
CA ASP A 56 -4.07 10.58 6.87
C ASP A 56 -3.32 9.57 5.97
N PRO A 57 -2.64 8.57 6.55
CA PRO A 57 -1.98 7.50 5.80
C PRO A 57 -2.96 6.49 5.15
N ASP A 58 -4.27 6.61 5.38
CA ASP A 58 -5.26 5.58 5.04
C ASP A 58 -5.83 5.70 3.61
N ASP A 59 -5.57 6.80 2.92
CA ASP A 59 -6.03 7.03 1.54
C ASP A 59 -5.26 6.27 0.45
N ARG A 60 -4.35 5.36 0.82
CA ARG A 60 -3.79 4.38 -0.12
C ARG A 60 -4.76 3.23 -0.43
N ALA A 61 -6.00 3.30 0.07
CA ALA A 61 -7.03 2.28 -0.08
C ALA A 61 -7.60 2.14 -1.52
N ASP A 62 -7.38 3.11 -2.40
CA ASP A 62 -8.25 3.22 -3.57
C ASP A 62 -7.73 2.65 -4.89
N GLU A 63 -6.49 2.15 -4.97
CA GLU A 63 -6.01 1.35 -6.11
C GLU A 63 -5.43 0.02 -5.64
N SER A 64 -6.27 -0.83 -5.07
CA SER A 64 -5.85 -2.19 -4.71
C SER A 64 -5.73 -3.08 -5.95
N SER A 65 -4.61 -2.97 -6.66
CA SER A 65 -4.08 -4.03 -7.54
C SER A 65 -3.59 -5.27 -6.77
N ALA A 66 -3.72 -5.27 -5.43
CA ALA A 66 -3.40 -6.41 -4.59
C ALA A 66 -4.42 -7.53 -4.84
N ARG A 67 -4.07 -8.45 -5.75
CA ARG A 67 -4.88 -9.63 -6.09
C ARG A 67 -4.91 -10.66 -4.96
N ASN A 68 -3.94 -10.61 -4.06
CA ASN A 68 -3.81 -11.53 -2.94
C ASN A 68 -4.27 -10.86 -1.65
N ARG A 69 -5.56 -11.03 -1.35
CA ARG A 69 -6.17 -10.68 -0.07
C ARG A 69 -6.32 -11.96 0.75
N LEU A 70 -5.54 -12.07 1.82
CA LEU A 70 -5.53 -13.23 2.69
C LEU A 70 -6.22 -12.87 4.01
N ARG A 71 -7.45 -13.35 4.20
CA ARG A 71 -8.18 -13.17 5.45
C ARG A 71 -7.63 -14.14 6.50
N GLY A 72 -7.33 -13.62 7.68
CA GLY A 72 -6.73 -14.40 8.76
C GLY A 72 -7.00 -13.81 10.13
N ILE A 73 -6.39 -14.44 11.14
CA ILE A 73 -6.42 -14.01 12.54
C ILE A 73 -5.04 -13.52 12.94
N VAL A 74 -4.99 -12.41 13.67
CA VAL A 74 -3.74 -11.89 14.24
C VAL A 74 -3.29 -12.82 15.37
N THR A 75 -2.09 -13.38 15.25
CA THR A 75 -1.52 -14.32 16.22
C THR A 75 -0.44 -13.70 17.09
N ALA A 76 0.21 -12.63 16.64
CA ALA A 76 1.15 -11.86 17.43
C ALA A 76 1.19 -10.39 16.97
N VAL A 77 1.44 -9.50 17.94
CA VAL A 77 1.72 -8.09 17.70
C VAL A 77 2.92 -7.71 18.54
N ARG A 78 3.98 -7.18 17.91
CA ARG A 78 5.18 -6.64 18.58
C ARG A 78 5.31 -5.19 18.20
N LYS A 79 5.35 -4.30 19.18
CA LYS A 79 5.46 -2.85 18.97
C LYS A 79 6.77 -2.37 19.57
N ASP A 80 7.59 -1.72 18.76
CA ASP A 80 8.76 -0.98 19.21
C ASP A 80 8.37 0.51 19.41
N ALA A 81 9.35 1.42 19.32
CA ALA A 81 9.11 2.86 19.48
C ALA A 81 8.33 3.46 18.30
N VAL A 82 8.64 3.06 17.07
CA VAL A 82 8.06 3.64 15.83
C VAL A 82 7.48 2.57 14.91
N MET A 83 8.03 1.36 14.95
CA MET A 83 7.62 0.25 14.08
C MET A 83 6.89 -0.83 14.88
N ALA A 84 6.11 -1.63 14.17
CA ALA A 84 5.45 -2.80 14.69
C ALA A 84 5.48 -3.95 13.69
N GLN A 85 5.52 -5.16 14.23
CA GLN A 85 5.36 -6.41 13.51
C GLN A 85 4.01 -7.03 13.88
N VAL A 86 3.23 -7.41 12.88
CA VAL A 86 1.96 -8.13 13.03
C VAL A 86 2.05 -9.46 12.30
N ASP A 87 1.80 -10.54 13.02
CA ASP A 87 1.73 -11.89 12.47
C ASP A 87 0.26 -12.29 12.27
N ILE A 88 -0.07 -12.76 11.07
CA ILE A 88 -1.41 -13.17 10.68
C ILE A 88 -1.38 -14.62 10.22
N GLN A 89 -2.22 -15.47 10.80
CA GLN A 89 -2.48 -16.82 10.28
C GLN A 89 -3.65 -16.77 9.30
N ALA A 90 -3.40 -17.02 8.02
CA ALA A 90 -4.39 -17.01 6.95
C ALA A 90 -4.44 -18.37 6.25
N GLY A 91 -5.35 -19.24 6.70
CA GLY A 91 -5.41 -20.62 6.24
C GLY A 91 -4.10 -21.37 6.55
N PRO A 92 -3.45 -22.03 5.59
CA PRO A 92 -2.18 -22.72 5.80
C PRO A 92 -0.96 -21.77 5.84
N PHE A 93 -1.15 -20.48 5.55
CA PHE A 93 -0.04 -19.53 5.40
C PHE A 93 0.10 -18.64 6.65
N ARG A 94 1.35 -18.40 7.05
CA ARG A 94 1.71 -17.35 8.01
C ARG A 94 2.19 -16.13 7.23
N VAL A 95 1.52 -15.00 7.44
CA VAL A 95 1.87 -13.71 6.84
C VAL A 95 2.44 -12.81 7.92
N VAL A 96 3.56 -12.15 7.65
CA VAL A 96 4.18 -11.18 8.55
C VAL A 96 4.14 -9.82 7.90
N SER A 97 3.61 -8.82 8.61
CA SER A 97 3.56 -7.43 8.17
C SER A 97 4.39 -6.55 9.09
N LEU A 98 5.17 -5.66 8.50
CA LEU A 98 5.85 -4.57 9.20
C LEU A 98 5.14 -3.27 8.85
N MET A 99 4.70 -2.54 9.88
CA MET A 99 3.99 -1.27 9.73
C MET A 99 4.36 -0.33 10.88
N SER A 100 3.91 0.93 10.85
CA SER A 100 4.16 1.82 11.98
C SER A 100 3.39 1.38 13.21
N ARG A 101 3.88 1.79 14.38
CA ARG A 101 3.20 1.54 15.65
C ARG A 101 1.79 2.15 15.63
N GLU A 102 1.68 3.39 15.16
CA GLU A 102 0.44 4.15 15.06
C GLU A 102 -0.58 3.40 14.20
N ALA A 103 -0.17 2.85 13.07
CA ALA A 103 -1.08 2.11 12.19
C ALA A 103 -1.66 0.85 12.85
N VAL A 104 -0.92 0.18 13.75
CA VAL A 104 -1.46 -0.95 14.53
C VAL A 104 -2.50 -0.49 15.54
N ASP A 105 -2.25 0.67 16.17
CA ASP A 105 -3.18 1.28 17.13
C ASP A 105 -4.45 1.78 16.44
N ASP A 106 -4.32 2.51 15.34
CA ASP A 106 -5.43 3.07 14.56
C ASP A 106 -6.33 1.98 13.97
N LEU A 107 -5.74 0.88 13.50
CA LEU A 107 -6.48 -0.28 12.98
C LEU A 107 -7.03 -1.20 14.09
N GLY A 108 -6.75 -0.91 15.37
CA GLY A 108 -7.21 -1.71 16.50
C GLY A 108 -6.71 -3.16 16.45
N LEU A 109 -5.51 -3.40 15.90
CA LEU A 109 -4.97 -4.75 15.74
C LEU A 109 -4.46 -5.29 17.07
N SER A 110 -5.02 -6.43 17.48
CA SER A 110 -4.65 -7.14 18.69
C SER A 110 -4.64 -8.64 18.42
N VAL A 111 -3.93 -9.42 19.25
CA VAL A 111 -4.00 -10.88 19.18
C VAL A 111 -5.47 -11.33 19.27
N GLY A 112 -5.89 -12.17 18.34
CA GLY A 112 -7.27 -12.63 18.21
C GLY A 112 -8.17 -11.81 17.28
N SER A 113 -7.74 -10.62 16.83
CA SER A 113 -8.53 -9.83 15.89
C SER A 113 -8.46 -10.41 14.46
N VAL A 114 -9.53 -10.19 13.69
CA VAL A 114 -9.58 -10.57 12.27
C VAL A 114 -8.89 -9.49 11.44
N ALA A 115 -7.98 -9.89 10.56
CA ALA A 115 -7.29 -8.99 9.64
C ALA A 115 -7.31 -9.53 8.21
N ILE A 116 -7.18 -8.62 7.24
CA ILE A 116 -6.99 -8.97 5.83
C ILE A 116 -5.59 -8.50 5.44
N ALA A 117 -4.68 -9.44 5.21
CA ALA A 117 -3.37 -9.11 4.66
C ALA A 117 -3.51 -8.81 3.17
N VAL A 118 -3.10 -7.61 2.77
CA VAL A 118 -3.17 -7.12 1.39
C VAL A 118 -1.75 -7.08 0.83
N ILE A 119 -1.43 -7.99 -0.09
CA ILE A 119 -0.09 -8.11 -0.66
C ILE A 119 -0.04 -7.41 -2.02
N LYS A 120 0.71 -6.31 -2.12
CA LYS A 120 0.92 -5.60 -3.39
C LYS A 120 1.79 -6.47 -4.31
N SER A 121 1.22 -6.86 -5.45
CA SER A 121 1.76 -7.89 -6.33
C SER A 121 2.76 -7.29 -7.32
N THR A 122 4.05 -7.54 -7.16
CA THR A 122 5.05 -7.37 -8.24
C THR A 122 5.95 -8.58 -8.46
N THR A 123 5.82 -9.67 -7.69
CA THR A 123 6.64 -10.88 -7.88
C THR A 123 5.89 -12.14 -7.45
N VAL A 124 5.80 -13.13 -8.35
CA VAL A 124 5.27 -14.47 -8.06
C VAL A 124 6.42 -15.47 -8.26
N VAL A 125 6.75 -16.22 -7.21
CA VAL A 125 7.71 -17.33 -7.28
C VAL A 125 6.90 -18.63 -7.34
N VAL A 126 7.06 -19.39 -8.43
CA VAL A 126 6.43 -20.69 -8.61
C VAL A 126 7.47 -21.77 -8.36
N GLU A 127 7.26 -22.59 -7.34
CA GLU A 127 8.13 -23.73 -7.02
C GLU A 127 7.40 -25.04 -7.28
N ARG A 128 8.12 -26.04 -7.79
CA ARG A 128 7.60 -27.41 -7.85
C ARG A 128 7.75 -28.03 -6.45
N PRO A 129 6.70 -28.63 -5.87
CA PRO A 129 6.86 -29.37 -4.62
C PRO A 129 7.93 -30.46 -4.81
N PRO A 130 8.74 -30.77 -3.78
CA PRO A 130 9.75 -31.80 -3.88
C PRO A 130 9.08 -33.12 -4.31
N THR A 131 9.42 -33.60 -5.50
CA THR A 131 8.99 -34.92 -5.94
C THR A 131 9.68 -35.93 -5.02
N GLY A 132 8.92 -36.57 -4.13
CA GLY A 132 9.46 -37.61 -3.27
C GLY A 132 10.18 -38.63 -4.14
N ALA A 133 11.51 -38.73 -3.97
CA ALA A 133 12.30 -39.73 -4.65
C ALA A 133 11.71 -41.10 -4.32
N GLY A 134 11.28 -41.80 -5.37
CA GLY A 134 10.76 -43.15 -5.27
C GLY A 134 11.75 -44.00 -4.48
N ARG A 135 11.22 -44.72 -3.49
CA ARG A 135 11.94 -45.81 -2.84
C ARG A 135 12.27 -46.84 -3.91
N SER A 136 13.52 -46.90 -4.35
CA SER A 136 14.09 -48.13 -4.88
C SER A 136 15.05 -48.66 -3.82
N ASN A 137 14.49 -49.48 -2.92
CA ASN A 137 15.29 -50.42 -2.14
C ASN A 137 16.12 -51.26 -3.11
N GLY A 138 17.41 -51.36 -2.83
CA GLY A 138 18.24 -52.39 -3.44
C GLY A 138 17.76 -53.78 -3.04
N SER A 139 17.85 -54.68 -4.02
CA SER A 139 18.15 -56.10 -3.82
C SER A 139 19.16 -56.48 -4.90
#